data_AF-A0A353P5D9-F1
#
_entry.id   AF-A0A353P5D9-F1
#
_cell.length_a   1.000
_cell.length_b   1.000
_cell.length_c   1.000
_cell.angle_alpha   90.00
_cell.angle_beta   90.00
_cell.angle_gamma   90.00
#
_symmetry.space_group_name_H-M   'P 1'
#
loop_
_entity.id
_entity.type
_entity.pdbx_description
1 polymer ?
#
loop_
_entity_poly.entity_id
_entity_poly.type
_entity_poly.pdbx_seq_one_letter_code
_entity_poly.pdbx_strand_id
1 'polypeptide(L)'
;MHQIIKNEKIPHLQQLLDEILNTYTGKHREMLESLQEFFTIFKSETEDHIKREEEILFSYIRKLEFYKTNHGTKPAIPFHSIENPISQIELDHVKLENALLEAMDKIASAYKTIEEPTDSFKVFYESMKSLQSEIMEHMRLETNVVFPEAIRLELSVMYEK
;
A
#
# COMPACT_ATOMS: atom_id res chain seq x y z
N MET A 1 4.41 -5.41 7.80
CA MET A 1 3.73 -5.13 6.53
C MET A 1 4.23 -3.83 5.90
N HIS A 2 3.95 -2.63 6.47
CA HIS A 2 4.42 -1.34 5.91
C HIS A 2 5.90 -1.29 5.54
N GLN A 3 6.78 -1.71 6.45
CA GLN A 3 8.23 -1.69 6.23
C GLN A 3 8.65 -2.66 5.11
N ILE A 4 8.00 -3.83 5.03
CA ILE A 4 8.26 -4.82 3.97
C ILE A 4 7.82 -4.25 2.61
N ILE A 5 6.65 -3.62 2.53
CA ILE A 5 6.15 -3.00 1.29
C ILE A 5 7.11 -1.88 0.83
N LYS A 6 7.42 -0.92 1.71
CA LYS A 6 8.23 0.28 1.39
C LYS A 6 9.69 -0.04 1.10
N ASN A 7 10.32 -0.86 1.93
CA ASN A 7 11.78 -1.00 1.94
C ASN A 7 12.27 -2.25 1.23
N GLU A 8 11.40 -3.24 1.01
CA GLU A 8 11.80 -4.52 0.40
C GLU A 8 11.11 -4.74 -0.93
N LYS A 9 9.77 -4.85 -0.96
CA LYS A 9 9.02 -5.30 -2.15
C LYS A 9 9.10 -4.29 -3.29
N ILE A 10 8.77 -3.02 -3.04
CA ILE A 10 8.77 -1.98 -4.10
C ILE A 10 10.19 -1.72 -4.62
N PRO A 11 11.22 -1.51 -3.77
CA PRO A 11 12.59 -1.30 -4.26
C PRO A 11 13.15 -2.50 -5.03
N HIS A 12 12.85 -3.72 -4.58
CA HIS A 12 13.28 -4.94 -5.28
C HIS A 12 12.67 -5.03 -6.68
N LEU A 13 11.40 -4.68 -6.84
CA LEU A 13 10.73 -4.66 -8.14
C LEU A 13 11.32 -3.60 -9.08
N GLN A 14 11.62 -2.41 -8.56
CA GLN A 14 12.32 -1.38 -9.33
C GLN A 14 13.69 -1.88 -9.82
N GLN A 15 14.48 -2.50 -8.94
CA GLN A 15 15.77 -3.06 -9.31
C GLN A 15 15.65 -4.14 -10.40
N LEU A 16 14.72 -5.08 -10.25
CA LEU A 16 14.50 -6.13 -11.25
C LEU A 16 14.10 -5.55 -12.61
N LEU A 17 13.25 -4.52 -12.61
CA LEU A 17 12.82 -3.86 -13.84
C LEU A 17 13.99 -3.15 -14.53
N ASP A 18 14.84 -2.46 -13.76
CA ASP A 18 16.04 -1.78 -14.28
C ASP A 18 17.01 -2.80 -14.90
N GLU A 19 17.23 -3.94 -14.24
CA GLU A 19 18.07 -5.03 -14.76
C GLU A 19 17.53 -5.62 -16.07
N ILE A 20 16.21 -5.82 -16.16
CA ILE A 20 15.56 -6.27 -17.40
C ILE A 20 15.72 -5.22 -18.50
N LEU A 21 15.45 -3.95 -18.23
CA LEU A 21 15.54 -2.86 -19.22
C LEU A 21 16.96 -2.64 -19.75
N ASN A 22 17.99 -2.95 -18.97
CA ASN A 22 19.39 -2.86 -19.39
C ASN A 22 19.77 -3.90 -20.46
N THR A 23 19.05 -5.02 -20.54
CA THR A 23 19.41 -6.15 -21.42
C THR A 23 18.35 -6.43 -22.49
N TYR A 24 17.09 -6.09 -22.22
CA TYR A 24 15.97 -6.40 -23.10
C TYR A 24 15.76 -5.36 -24.21
N THR A 25 15.89 -5.80 -25.47
CA THR A 25 15.67 -4.96 -26.68
C THR A 25 14.46 -5.42 -27.49
N GLY A 26 13.62 -6.29 -26.92
CA GLY A 26 12.49 -6.90 -27.61
C GLY A 26 11.25 -6.00 -27.71
N LYS A 27 10.20 -6.55 -28.33
CA LYS A 27 8.93 -5.85 -28.65
C LYS A 27 8.18 -5.25 -27.45
N HIS A 28 8.47 -5.68 -26.23
CA HIS A 28 7.81 -5.20 -25.01
C HIS A 28 8.56 -4.09 -24.27
N ARG A 29 9.65 -3.56 -24.85
CA ARG A 29 10.51 -2.58 -24.17
C ARG A 29 9.75 -1.33 -23.73
N GLU A 30 8.95 -0.73 -24.61
CA GLU A 30 8.15 0.47 -24.30
C GLU A 30 7.18 0.24 -23.12
N MET A 31 6.57 -0.95 -23.06
CA MET A 31 5.70 -1.33 -21.93
C MET A 31 6.51 -1.44 -20.63
N LEU A 32 7.69 -2.05 -20.66
CA LEU A 32 8.59 -2.13 -19.49
C LEU A 32 9.06 -0.74 -19.04
N GLU A 33 9.36 0.17 -19.96
CA GLU A 33 9.72 1.56 -19.66
C GLU A 33 8.53 2.29 -19.00
N SER A 34 7.30 2.09 -19.49
CA SER A 34 6.10 2.65 -18.85
C SER A 34 5.87 2.14 -17.41
N LEU A 35 6.30 0.91 -17.11
CA LEU A 35 6.22 0.37 -15.75
C LEU A 35 7.22 1.04 -14.80
N GLN A 36 8.36 1.53 -15.30
CA GLN A 36 9.36 2.20 -14.49
C GLN A 36 8.84 3.54 -13.95
N GLU A 37 8.18 4.30 -14.82
CA GLU A 37 7.47 5.53 -14.44
C GLU A 37 6.34 5.22 -13.45
N PHE A 38 5.53 4.19 -13.74
CA PHE A 38 4.49 3.71 -12.83
C PHE A 38 5.05 3.41 -11.43
N PHE A 39 6.13 2.64 -11.29
CA PHE A 39 6.66 2.30 -9.97
C PHE A 39 7.18 3.52 -9.21
N THR A 40 7.72 4.51 -9.92
CA THR A 40 8.17 5.75 -9.30
C THR A 40 7.00 6.48 -8.63
N ILE A 41 5.88 6.61 -9.36
CA ILE A 41 4.67 7.25 -8.85
C ILE A 41 4.04 6.38 -7.74
N PHE A 42 3.86 5.09 -8.02
CA PHE A 42 3.24 4.13 -7.09
C PHE A 42 4.00 4.06 -5.76
N LYS A 43 5.33 4.11 -5.79
CA LYS A 43 6.16 4.18 -4.59
C LYS A 43 5.84 5.43 -3.77
N SER A 44 5.87 6.60 -4.41
CA SER A 44 5.57 7.88 -3.73
C SER A 44 4.18 7.87 -3.10
N GLU A 45 3.17 7.41 -3.84
CA GLU A 45 1.79 7.37 -3.35
C GLU A 45 1.63 6.38 -2.19
N THR A 46 2.29 5.22 -2.26
CA THR A 46 2.29 4.22 -1.18
C THR A 46 3.00 4.74 0.07
N GLU A 47 4.13 5.44 -0.09
CA GLU A 47 4.86 6.05 1.03
C GLU A 47 4.04 7.14 1.71
N ASP A 48 3.40 8.02 0.94
CA ASP A 48 2.52 9.08 1.44
C ASP A 48 1.28 8.52 2.15
N HIS A 49 0.70 7.46 1.60
CA HIS A 49 -0.42 6.73 2.19
C HIS A 49 -0.04 6.15 3.56
N ILE A 50 1.04 5.36 3.61
CA ILE A 50 1.54 4.77 4.85
C ILE A 50 1.91 5.84 5.88
N LYS A 51 2.46 6.97 5.43
CA LYS A 51 2.78 8.08 6.32
C LYS A 51 1.52 8.64 7.00
N ARG A 52 0.42 8.80 6.27
CA ARG A 52 -0.87 9.22 6.85
C ARG A 52 -1.38 8.21 7.87
N GLU A 53 -1.29 6.92 7.58
CA GLU A 53 -1.65 5.87 8.55
C GLU A 53 -0.80 5.97 9.82
N GLU A 54 0.53 5.99 9.69
CA GLU A 54 1.46 5.93 10.83
C GLU A 54 1.45 7.20 11.70
N GLU A 55 1.48 8.38 11.05
CA GLU A 55 1.68 9.67 11.72
C GLU A 55 0.35 10.30 12.17
N ILE A 56 -0.76 10.04 11.48
CA ILE A 56 -2.06 10.64 11.78
C ILE A 56 -2.97 9.61 12.45
N LEU A 57 -3.40 8.57 11.72
CA LEU A 57 -4.44 7.65 12.18
C LEU A 57 -3.97 6.83 13.38
N PHE A 58 -2.87 6.08 13.24
CA PHE A 58 -2.36 5.19 14.29
C PHE A 58 -1.80 5.97 15.48
N SER A 59 -1.23 7.15 15.23
CA SER A 59 -0.82 8.07 16.30
C SER A 59 -2.00 8.48 17.16
N TYR A 60 -3.15 8.76 16.55
CA TYR A 60 -4.36 9.08 17.29
C TYR A 60 -4.96 7.89 18.03
N ILE A 61 -5.02 6.71 17.40
CA ILE A 61 -5.46 5.46 18.04
C ILE A 61 -4.66 5.21 19.32
N ARG A 62 -3.33 5.29 19.25
CA ARG A 62 -2.45 5.11 20.43
C ARG A 62 -2.76 6.09 21.56
N LYS A 63 -3.14 7.34 21.24
CA LYS A 63 -3.54 8.33 22.25
C LYS A 63 -4.86 7.95 22.93
N LEU A 64 -5.83 7.44 22.16
CA LEU A 64 -7.10 6.95 22.70
C LEU A 64 -6.89 5.74 23.62
N GLU A 65 -6.07 4.77 23.20
CA GLU A 65 -5.71 3.59 24.01
C GLU A 65 -5.01 3.98 25.31
N PHE A 66 -4.04 4.89 25.22
CA PHE A 66 -3.33 5.40 26.39
C PHE A 66 -4.28 6.07 27.39
N TYR A 67 -5.21 6.90 26.91
CA TYR A 67 -6.22 7.54 27.77
C TYR A 67 -7.12 6.50 28.44
N LYS A 68 -7.63 5.52 27.68
CA LYS A 68 -8.51 4.47 28.20
C LYS A 68 -7.85 3.64 29.30
N THR A 69 -6.53 3.47 29.24
CA THR A 69 -5.76 2.66 30.21
C THR A 69 -5.30 3.48 31.43
N ASN A 70 -4.88 4.73 31.23
CA ASN A 70 -4.21 5.52 32.27
C ASN A 70 -5.08 6.63 32.88
N HIS A 71 -6.29 6.86 32.34
CA HIS A 71 -7.22 7.89 32.79
C HIS A 71 -6.60 9.30 32.88
N GLY A 72 -5.73 9.63 31.93
CA GLY A 72 -5.05 10.94 31.84
C GLY A 72 -5.91 12.03 31.19
N THR A 73 -5.28 13.01 30.55
CA THR A 73 -6.02 14.03 29.77
C THR A 73 -6.65 13.41 28.53
N LYS A 74 -7.95 13.64 28.33
CA LYS A 74 -8.67 13.18 27.14
C LYS A 74 -8.03 13.76 25.86
N PRO A 75 -7.70 12.93 24.85
CA PRO A 75 -7.09 13.41 23.62
C PRO A 75 -8.00 14.40 22.89
N ALA A 76 -7.44 15.51 22.41
CA ALA A 76 -8.12 16.39 21.47
C ALA A 76 -8.35 15.66 20.14
N ILE A 77 -9.46 15.95 19.46
CA ILE A 77 -9.78 15.42 18.14
C ILE A 77 -9.51 16.50 17.09
N PRO A 78 -8.34 16.52 16.43
CA PRO A 78 -7.98 17.60 15.51
C PRO A 78 -8.79 17.57 14.20
N PHE A 79 -9.48 16.47 13.93
CA PHE A 79 -10.23 16.21 12.71
C PHE A 79 -11.72 15.91 12.96
N HIS A 80 -12.27 16.38 14.08
CA HIS A 80 -13.67 16.15 14.53
C HIS A 80 -14.02 14.69 14.89
N SER A 81 -13.70 13.71 14.04
CA SER A 81 -13.85 12.27 14.28
C SER A 81 -12.81 11.46 13.50
N ILE A 82 -12.40 10.33 14.06
CA ILE A 82 -11.50 9.36 13.45
C ILE A 82 -11.99 8.80 12.11
N GLU A 83 -13.30 8.89 11.83
CA GLU A 83 -13.86 8.50 10.54
C GLU A 83 -13.28 9.33 9.39
N ASN A 84 -12.95 10.60 9.61
CA ASN A 84 -12.40 11.47 8.57
C ASN A 84 -11.04 11.00 8.01
N PRO A 85 -10.00 10.74 8.84
CA PRO A 85 -8.77 10.14 8.32
C PRO A 85 -8.99 8.73 7.77
N ILE A 86 -9.88 7.91 8.34
CA ILE A 86 -10.20 6.58 7.81
C ILE A 86 -10.73 6.66 6.37
N SER A 87 -11.73 7.51 6.10
CA SER A 87 -12.29 7.66 4.75
C SER A 87 -11.26 8.13 3.73
N GLN A 88 -10.29 8.97 4.14
CA GLN A 88 -9.20 9.36 3.25
C GLN A 88 -8.27 8.17 2.92
N ILE A 89 -7.96 7.33 3.91
CA ILE A 89 -7.14 6.12 3.73
C ILE A 89 -7.88 5.10 2.84
N GLU A 90 -9.19 4.92 2.99
CA GLU A 90 -9.99 4.04 2.12
C GLU A 90 -10.00 4.52 0.65
N LEU A 91 -10.06 5.84 0.42
CA LEU A 91 -9.93 6.41 -0.93
C LEU A 91 -8.55 6.13 -1.53
N ASP A 92 -7.49 6.24 -0.71
CA ASP A 92 -6.14 5.90 -1.13
C ASP A 92 -6.04 4.40 -1.46
N HIS A 93 -6.68 3.51 -0.67
CA HIS A 93 -6.72 2.07 -0.94
C HIS A 93 -7.28 1.76 -2.32
N VAL A 94 -8.46 2.31 -2.64
CA VAL A 94 -9.10 2.12 -3.96
C VAL A 94 -8.21 2.60 -5.10
N LYS A 95 -7.54 3.74 -4.91
CA LYS A 95 -6.63 4.28 -5.94
C LYS A 95 -5.42 3.36 -6.17
N LEU A 96 -4.77 2.92 -5.09
CA LEU A 96 -3.60 2.05 -5.16
C LEU A 96 -3.95 0.66 -5.71
N GLU A 97 -5.10 0.11 -5.32
CA GLU A 97 -5.60 -1.18 -5.84
C GLU A 97 -5.81 -1.13 -7.36
N ASN A 98 -6.52 -0.12 -7.86
CA ASN A 98 -6.77 0.04 -9.29
C ASN A 98 -5.46 0.21 -10.07
N ALA A 99 -4.56 1.05 -9.57
CA ALA A 99 -3.25 1.28 -10.19
C ALA A 99 -2.44 -0.03 -10.30
N LEU A 100 -2.46 -0.85 -9.25
CA LEU A 100 -1.75 -2.13 -9.23
C LEU A 100 -2.41 -3.17 -10.15
N LEU A 101 -3.74 -3.22 -10.21
CA LEU A 101 -4.47 -4.10 -11.12
C LEU A 101 -4.13 -3.78 -12.58
N GLU A 102 -4.14 -2.51 -12.97
CA GLU A 102 -3.77 -2.08 -14.32
C GLU A 102 -2.34 -2.48 -14.69
N ALA A 103 -1.39 -2.32 -13.76
CA ALA A 103 0.00 -2.74 -13.97
C ALA A 103 0.11 -4.27 -14.12
N MET A 104 -0.60 -5.02 -13.28
CA MET A 104 -0.64 -6.48 -13.33
C MET A 104 -1.20 -7.01 -14.66
N ASP A 105 -2.27 -6.40 -15.17
CA ASP A 105 -2.87 -6.79 -16.45
C ASP A 105 -1.91 -6.57 -17.63
N LYS A 106 -1.18 -5.45 -17.63
CA LYS A 106 -0.16 -5.15 -18.65
C LYS A 106 0.95 -6.20 -18.62
N ILE A 107 1.49 -6.51 -17.44
CA ILE A 107 2.59 -7.46 -17.29
C ILE A 107 2.14 -8.87 -17.64
N ALA A 108 0.97 -9.30 -17.16
CA ALA A 108 0.42 -10.62 -17.44
C ALA A 108 0.16 -10.81 -18.95
N SER A 109 -0.34 -9.76 -19.62
CA SER A 109 -0.54 -9.79 -21.07
C SER A 109 0.78 -9.91 -21.82
N ALA A 110 1.80 -9.13 -21.43
CA ALA A 110 3.12 -9.24 -22.04
C ALA A 110 3.74 -10.64 -21.83
N TYR A 111 3.70 -11.14 -20.59
CA TYR A 111 4.23 -12.45 -20.21
C TYR A 111 3.65 -13.59 -21.05
N LYS A 112 2.33 -13.57 -21.31
CA LYS A 112 1.64 -14.59 -22.13
C LYS A 112 2.06 -14.59 -23.60
N THR A 113 2.62 -13.50 -24.11
CA THR A 113 3.03 -13.37 -25.53
C THR A 113 4.51 -13.67 -25.78
N ILE A 114 5.24 -14.07 -24.73
CA ILE A 114 6.63 -14.50 -24.79
C ILE A 114 6.65 -16.02 -24.75
N GLU A 115 7.19 -16.65 -25.81
CA GLU A 115 7.25 -18.11 -25.92
C GLU A 115 8.18 -18.72 -24.87
N GLU A 116 9.34 -18.10 -24.64
CA GLU A 116 10.31 -18.49 -23.61
C GLU A 116 10.77 -17.26 -22.81
N PRO A 117 10.09 -16.92 -21.69
CA PRO A 117 10.51 -15.78 -20.87
C PRO A 117 11.85 -16.05 -20.21
N THR A 118 12.69 -15.02 -20.13
CA THR A 118 13.94 -15.06 -19.38
C THR A 118 13.66 -15.25 -17.90
N ASP A 119 14.61 -15.83 -17.17
CA ASP A 119 14.43 -16.06 -15.73
C ASP A 119 14.23 -14.76 -14.96
N SER A 120 14.90 -13.66 -15.35
CA SER A 120 14.66 -12.33 -14.78
C SER A 120 13.21 -11.87 -14.97
N PHE A 121 12.61 -12.10 -16.14
CA PHE A 121 11.21 -11.72 -16.37
C PHE A 121 10.25 -12.58 -15.53
N LYS A 122 10.52 -13.89 -15.40
CA LYS A 122 9.74 -14.77 -14.51
C LYS A 122 9.79 -14.29 -13.07
N VAL A 123 11.00 -13.99 -12.57
CA VAL A 123 11.20 -13.47 -11.20
C VAL A 123 10.46 -12.15 -11.01
N PHE A 124 10.55 -11.21 -11.97
CA PHE A 124 9.81 -9.95 -11.92
C PHE A 124 8.29 -10.16 -11.84
N TYR A 125 7.75 -11.06 -12.65
CA TYR A 125 6.31 -11.35 -12.65
C TYR A 125 5.84 -12.00 -11.33
N GLU A 126 6.62 -12.93 -10.76
CA GLU A 126 6.32 -13.50 -9.44
C GLU A 126 6.44 -12.47 -8.31
N SER A 127 7.46 -11.61 -8.35
CA SER A 127 7.64 -10.52 -7.39
C SER A 127 6.47 -9.53 -7.44
N MET A 128 5.90 -9.27 -8.62
CA MET A 128 4.72 -8.43 -8.78
C MET A 128 3.47 -9.03 -8.14
N LYS A 129 3.22 -10.33 -8.35
CA LYS A 129 2.15 -11.05 -7.66
C LYS A 129 2.34 -11.03 -6.14
N SER A 130 3.58 -11.17 -5.68
CA SER A 130 3.89 -11.08 -4.25
C SER A 130 3.61 -9.68 -3.68
N LEU A 131 3.98 -8.61 -4.38
CA LEU A 131 3.65 -7.24 -3.95
C LEU A 131 2.12 -7.04 -3.87
N GLN A 132 1.38 -7.48 -4.91
CA GLN A 132 -0.08 -7.39 -4.91
C GLN A 132 -0.69 -8.12 -3.72
N SER A 133 -0.26 -9.34 -3.44
CA SER A 133 -0.76 -10.09 -2.28
C SER A 133 -0.50 -9.38 -0.95
N GLU A 134 0.68 -8.78 -0.76
CA GLU A 134 1.01 -8.05 0.48
C GLU A 134 0.16 -6.78 0.63
N ILE A 135 -0.03 -6.03 -0.46
CA ILE A 135 -0.85 -4.81 -0.44
C ILE A 135 -2.33 -5.14 -0.20
N MET A 136 -2.85 -6.19 -0.82
CA MET A 136 -4.24 -6.60 -0.62
C MET A 136 -4.48 -7.09 0.81
N GLU A 137 -3.55 -7.87 1.38
CA GLU A 137 -3.66 -8.29 2.78
C GLU A 137 -3.56 -7.11 3.75
N HIS A 138 -2.70 -6.13 3.43
CA HIS A 138 -2.59 -4.86 4.15
C HIS A 138 -3.94 -4.14 4.25
N MET A 139 -4.52 -3.82 3.09
CA MET A 139 -5.80 -3.11 3.02
C MET A 139 -6.92 -3.90 3.68
N ARG A 140 -6.93 -5.23 3.52
CA ARG A 140 -7.94 -6.12 4.12
C ARG A 140 -7.88 -6.08 5.64
N LEU A 141 -6.70 -6.16 6.24
CA LEU A 141 -6.54 -6.12 7.69
C LEU A 141 -6.99 -4.78 8.25
N GLU A 142 -6.63 -3.68 7.59
CA GLU A 142 -7.02 -2.36 8.05
C GLU A 142 -8.53 -2.14 7.93
N THR A 143 -9.09 -2.39 6.75
CA THR A 143 -10.51 -2.17 6.46
C THR A 143 -11.41 -3.02 7.36
N ASN A 144 -11.07 -4.29 7.56
CA ASN A 144 -11.95 -5.22 8.27
C ASN A 144 -11.68 -5.32 9.77
N VAL A 145 -10.53 -4.87 10.24
CA VAL A 145 -10.13 -4.99 11.65
C VAL A 145 -9.76 -3.64 12.23
N VAL A 146 -8.75 -2.96 11.69
CA VAL A 146 -8.21 -1.76 12.35
C VAL A 146 -9.22 -0.61 12.37
N PHE A 147 -9.87 -0.30 11.24
CA PHE A 147 -10.79 0.84 11.15
C PHE A 147 -12.04 0.67 12.01
N PRO A 148 -12.77 -0.47 11.98
CA PRO A 148 -13.93 -0.67 12.85
C PRO A 148 -13.56 -0.59 14.34
N GLU A 149 -12.41 -1.15 14.71
CA GLU A 149 -11.91 -1.12 16.09
C GLU A 149 -11.54 0.30 16.54
N ALA A 150 -10.93 1.08 15.65
CA ALA A 150 -10.56 2.46 15.90
C ALA A 150 -11.80 3.36 16.14
N ILE A 151 -12.85 3.18 15.34
CA ILE A 151 -14.14 3.88 15.51
C ILE A 151 -14.78 3.50 16.84
N ARG A 152 -14.84 2.20 17.16
CA ARG A 152 -15.38 1.73 18.44
C ARG A 152 -14.60 2.28 19.63
N LEU A 153 -13.28 2.35 19.53
CA LEU A 153 -12.43 2.92 20.56
C LEU A 153 -12.73 4.41 20.78
N GLU A 154 -12.80 5.21 19.71
CA GLU A 154 -13.17 6.63 19.79
C GLU A 154 -14.52 6.80 20.49
N LEU A 155 -15.55 6.06 20.06
CA LEU A 155 -16.88 6.13 20.66
C LEU A 155 -16.87 5.81 22.17
N SER A 156 -16.11 4.79 22.59
CA SER A 156 -15.98 4.44 24.01
C SER A 156 -15.33 5.56 24.83
N VAL A 157 -14.29 6.22 24.29
CA VAL A 157 -13.62 7.34 24.96
C VAL A 157 -14.48 8.61 24.96
N MET A 158 -15.33 8.77 23.94
CA MET A 158 -16.14 9.97 23.78
C MET A 158 -17.43 9.95 24.60
N TYR A 159 -18.08 8.78 24.71
CA TYR A 159 -19.46 8.69 25.17
C TYR A 159 -19.72 7.66 26.28
N GLU A 160 -18.81 6.73 26.55
CA GLU A 160 -18.99 5.83 27.70
C GLU A 160 -18.60 6.57 29.00
N LYS A 161 -19.51 6.52 29.98
CA LYS A 161 -19.37 7.14 31.31
C LYS A 161 -18.50 6.32 32.24
#